data_AF-A0A960APQ5-F1
#
_entry.id   AF-A0A960APQ5-F1
#
_cell.length_a   1.000
_cell.length_b   1.000
_cell.length_c   1.000
_cell.angle_alpha   90.00
_cell.angle_beta   90.00
_cell.angle_gamma   90.00
#
_symmetry.space_group_name_H-M   'P 1'
#
loop_
_entity.id
_entity.type
_entity.pdbx_description
1 polymer ?
#
loop_
_entity_poly.entity_id
_entity_poly.type
_entity_poly.pdbx_seq_one_letter_code
_entity_poly.pdbx_strand_id
1 'polypeptide(L)'
;AQIVQAGLGVLLAVWGLTAWALLIAGVLRAEATLAIANAIFLVLMFGGGLAIPAQSLPWAGLAGFLPTGALVDAMSEPVLAASPLAILVAWGVVGTVLAGRYFRWES
;
A
#
# COMPACT_ATOMS: atom_id res chain seq x y z
N ALA A 1 7.40 -20.33 -8.03
CA ALA A 1 7.91 -18.95 -7.90
C ALA A 1 6.76 -17.96 -7.74
N GLN A 2 5.81 -17.92 -8.68
CA GLN A 2 4.68 -16.98 -8.67
C GLN A 2 3.85 -16.96 -7.38
N ILE A 3 3.41 -18.11 -6.86
CA ILE A 3 2.62 -18.17 -5.61
C ILE A 3 3.38 -17.59 -4.41
N VAL A 4 4.69 -17.85 -4.33
CA VAL A 4 5.55 -17.33 -3.25
C VAL A 4 5.66 -15.82 -3.35
N GLN A 5 5.88 -15.28 -4.55
CA GLN A 5 5.89 -13.84 -4.77
C GLN A 5 4.55 -13.20 -4.42
N ALA A 6 3.44 -13.77 -4.88
CA ALA A 6 2.11 -13.28 -4.57
C ALA A 6 1.88 -13.23 -3.05
N GLY A 7 2.25 -14.30 -2.33
CA GLY A 7 2.21 -14.33 -0.87
C GLY A 7 3.07 -13.24 -0.23
N LEU A 8 4.32 -13.09 -0.67
CA LEU A 8 5.22 -12.04 -0.18
C LEU A 8 4.67 -10.63 -0.46
N GLY A 9 4.17 -10.37 -1.67
CA GLY A 9 3.58 -9.10 -2.06
C GLY A 9 2.39 -8.75 -1.17
N VAL A 10 1.48 -9.69 -0.92
CA VAL A 10 0.34 -9.49 -0.01
C VAL A 10 0.80 -9.20 1.41
N LEU A 11 1.76 -9.96 1.95
CA LEU A 11 2.27 -9.73 3.31
C LEU A 11 2.91 -8.34 3.46
N LEU A 12 3.72 -7.92 2.47
CA LEU A 12 4.34 -6.60 2.47
C LEU A 12 3.32 -5.47 2.33
N ALA A 13 2.32 -5.64 1.45
CA ALA A 13 1.25 -4.67 1.27
C ALA A 13 0.38 -4.54 2.53
N VAL A 14 0.02 -5.65 3.17
CA VAL A 14 -0.73 -5.65 4.44
C VAL A 14 0.09 -4.94 5.51
N TRP A 15 1.35 -5.32 5.71
CA TRP A 15 2.22 -4.65 6.68
C TRP A 15 2.29 -3.13 6.44
N GLY A 16 2.57 -2.72 5.21
CA GLY A 16 2.71 -1.30 4.89
C GLY A 16 1.42 -0.52 5.07
N LEU A 17 0.30 -1.00 4.50
CA LEU A 17 -1.00 -0.34 4.64
C LEU A 17 -1.47 -0.29 6.10
N THR A 18 -1.22 -1.34 6.88
CA THR A 18 -1.52 -1.33 8.32
C THR A 18 -0.68 -0.28 9.05
N ALA A 19 0.61 -0.13 8.74
CA ALA A 19 1.43 0.89 9.37
C ALA A 19 0.91 2.32 9.10
N TRP A 20 0.49 2.61 7.87
CA TRP A 20 -0.16 3.88 7.53
C TRP A 20 -1.52 4.05 8.20
N ALA A 21 -2.33 2.98 8.28
CA ALA A 21 -3.61 3.03 8.98
C ALA A 21 -3.44 3.32 10.47
N LEU A 22 -2.42 2.72 11.11
CA LEU A 22 -2.06 3.00 12.51
C LEU A 22 -1.67 4.47 12.69
N LEU A 23 -0.82 5.01 11.81
CA LEU A 23 -0.47 6.44 11.85
C LEU A 23 -1.71 7.34 11.84
N ILE A 24 -2.67 7.08 10.97
CA ILE A 24 -3.92 7.85 10.88
C ILE A 24 -4.75 7.67 12.15
N ALA A 25 -4.87 6.43 12.62
CA ALA A 25 -5.62 6.10 13.84
C ALA A 25 -5.07 6.80 15.08
N GLY A 26 -3.75 7.00 15.18
CA GLY A 26 -3.12 7.70 16.30
C GLY A 26 -3.32 9.22 16.31
N VAL A 27 -3.88 9.80 15.24
CA VAL A 27 -4.06 11.25 15.09
C VAL A 27 -5.54 11.65 15.05
N LEU A 28 -6.44 10.74 14.68
CA LEU A 28 -7.85 11.04 14.40
C LEU A 28 -8.80 10.16 15.22
N ARG A 29 -10.03 10.67 15.46
CA ARG A 29 -11.11 9.88 16.07
C ARG A 29 -11.44 8.67 15.20
N ALA A 30 -11.84 7.55 15.81
CA ALA A 30 -12.13 6.29 15.12
C ALA A 30 -13.08 6.43 13.91
N GLU A 31 -14.14 7.23 14.03
CA GLU A 31 -15.10 7.50 12.94
C GLU A 31 -14.42 8.18 11.73
N ALA A 32 -13.57 9.18 11.99
CA ALA A 32 -12.82 9.90 10.96
C ALA A 32 -11.73 9.01 10.35
N THR A 33 -11.04 8.22 11.17
CA THR A 33 -10.05 7.22 10.73
C THR A 33 -10.68 6.24 9.74
N LEU A 34 -11.86 5.69 10.04
CA LEU A 34 -12.55 4.76 9.16
C LEU A 34 -12.92 5.41 7.82
N ALA A 35 -13.47 6.63 7.85
CA ALA A 35 -13.84 7.35 6.63
C ALA A 35 -12.61 7.64 5.76
N ILE A 36 -11.52 8.11 6.37
CA ILE A 36 -10.27 8.45 5.66
C ILE A 36 -9.58 7.20 5.13
N ALA A 37 -9.50 6.12 5.91
CA ALA A 37 -8.92 4.87 5.46
C ALA A 37 -9.66 4.33 4.21
N ASN A 38 -10.99 4.38 4.21
CA ASN A 38 -11.78 3.99 3.04
C ASN A 38 -11.57 4.93 1.85
N ALA A 39 -11.53 6.25 2.07
CA ALA A 39 -11.26 7.21 1.00
C ALA A 39 -9.89 6.98 0.36
N ILE A 40 -8.84 6.78 1.18
CA ILE A 40 -7.49 6.44 0.71
C ILE A 40 -7.51 5.13 -0.06
N PHE A 41 -8.18 4.10 0.46
CA PHE A 41 -8.30 2.82 -0.23
C PHE A 41 -8.93 2.99 -1.62
N LEU A 42 -10.02 3.73 -1.74
CA LEU A 42 -10.65 3.99 -3.04
C LEU A 42 -9.69 4.71 -4.00
N VAL A 43 -8.99 5.75 -3.53
CA VAL A 43 -7.99 6.45 -4.34
C VAL A 43 -6.89 5.50 -4.82
N LEU A 44 -6.36 4.66 -3.93
CA LEU A 44 -5.32 3.69 -4.27
C LEU A 44 -5.84 2.57 -5.18
N MET A 45 -7.10 2.16 -5.02
CA MET A 45 -7.74 1.13 -5.81
C MET A 45 -7.91 1.57 -7.28
N PHE A 46 -8.38 2.78 -7.50
CA PHE A 46 -8.55 3.32 -8.86
C PHE A 46 -7.24 3.87 -9.44
N GLY A 47 -6.39 4.48 -8.61
CA GLY A 47 -5.16 5.14 -9.05
C GLY A 47 -3.96 4.21 -9.20
N GLY A 48 -3.99 3.01 -8.60
CA GLY A 48 -2.88 2.06 -8.56
C GLY A 48 -3.18 0.70 -9.19
N GLY A 49 -3.99 0.62 -10.24
CA GLY A 49 -4.05 -0.60 -11.04
C GLY A 49 -5.03 -1.68 -10.60
N LEU A 50 -5.64 -1.59 -9.41
CA LEU A 50 -6.52 -2.66 -8.88
C LEU A 50 -7.87 -2.72 -9.58
N ALA A 51 -8.54 -1.58 -9.75
CA ALA A 51 -9.85 -1.49 -10.41
C ALA A 51 -9.74 -1.06 -11.88
N ILE A 52 -8.74 -0.26 -12.22
CA ILE A 52 -8.49 0.25 -13.57
C ILE A 52 -7.07 -0.18 -13.96
N PRO A 53 -6.87 -0.84 -15.12
CA PRO A 53 -5.53 -1.21 -15.58
C PRO A 53 -4.58 -0.01 -15.58
N ALA A 54 -3.39 -0.17 -15.01
CA ALA A 54 -2.45 0.93 -14.80
C ALA A 54 -2.06 1.64 -16.10
N GLN A 55 -1.98 0.92 -17.22
CA GLN A 55 -1.64 1.45 -18.54
C GLN A 55 -2.72 2.36 -19.12
N SER A 56 -3.95 2.26 -18.62
CA SER A 56 -5.09 3.09 -19.03
C SER A 56 -5.18 4.38 -18.22
N LEU A 57 -4.35 4.55 -17.18
CA LEU A 57 -4.34 5.75 -16.35
C LEU A 57 -3.52 6.87 -17.02
N PRO A 58 -3.94 8.14 -16.88
CA PRO A 58 -3.18 9.26 -17.42
C PRO A 58 -1.80 9.44 -16.74
N TRP A 59 -1.58 8.78 -15.59
CA TRP A 59 -0.31 8.72 -14.87
C TRP A 59 0.27 7.29 -14.82
N ALA A 60 0.09 6.50 -15.88
CA ALA A 60 0.53 5.10 -15.94
C ALA A 60 1.97 4.87 -15.44
N GLY A 61 2.92 5.76 -15.79
CA GLY A 61 4.32 5.68 -15.35
C GLY A 61 4.54 5.90 -13.85
N LEU A 62 3.56 6.45 -13.13
CA LEU A 62 3.60 6.67 -11.69
C LEU A 62 2.78 5.62 -10.91
N ALA A 63 1.82 4.95 -11.56
CA ALA A 63 0.89 4.04 -10.90
C ALA A 63 1.62 2.89 -10.18
N GLY A 64 2.70 2.35 -10.76
CA GLY A 64 3.50 1.29 -10.14
C GLY A 64 4.27 1.69 -8.88
N PHE A 65 4.43 3.00 -8.62
CA PHE A 65 5.05 3.48 -7.37
C PHE A 65 4.06 3.56 -6.21
N LEU A 66 2.74 3.46 -6.46
CA LEU A 66 1.76 3.33 -5.40
C LEU A 66 1.82 1.91 -4.80
N PRO A 67 1.51 1.73 -3.51
CA PRO A 67 1.57 0.40 -2.88
C PRO A 67 0.60 -0.60 -3.54
N THR A 68 -0.55 -0.14 -4.03
CA THR A 68 -1.50 -0.98 -4.77
C THR A 68 -1.01 -1.31 -6.18
N GLY A 69 -0.31 -0.39 -6.85
CA GLY A 69 0.29 -0.64 -8.16
C GLY A 69 1.43 -1.64 -8.09
N ALA A 70 2.34 -1.44 -7.14
CA ALA A 70 3.43 -2.39 -6.87
C ALA A 70 2.89 -3.77 -6.48
N LEU A 71 1.79 -3.86 -5.73
CA LEU A 71 1.13 -5.13 -5.43
C LEU A 71 0.63 -5.80 -6.72
N VAL A 72 -0.12 -5.07 -7.57
CA VAL A 72 -0.62 -5.61 -8.84
C VAL A 72 0.53 -6.11 -9.71
N ASP A 73 1.60 -5.32 -9.85
CA ASP A 73 2.78 -5.70 -10.62
C ASP A 73 3.42 -7.00 -10.06
N ALA A 74 3.59 -7.10 -8.74
CA ALA A 74 4.08 -8.32 -8.10
C ALA A 74 3.15 -9.53 -8.30
N MET A 75 1.83 -9.33 -8.37
CA MET A 75 0.89 -10.42 -8.63
C MET A 75 0.90 -10.86 -10.11
N SER A 76 1.19 -9.94 -11.02
CA SER A 76 1.19 -10.17 -12.46
C SER A 76 2.47 -10.82 -12.99
N GLU A 77 3.62 -10.64 -12.32
CA GLU A 77 4.88 -11.22 -12.78
C GLU A 77 5.03 -12.73 -12.47
N PRO A 78 5.48 -13.56 -13.44
CA PRO A 78 5.62 -15.00 -13.25
C PRO A 78 6.84 -15.40 -12.40
N VAL A 79 7.80 -14.50 -12.27
CA VAL A 79 9.08 -14.68 -11.57
C VAL A 79 9.28 -13.61 -10.51
N LEU A 80 10.32 -13.77 -9.68
CA LEU A 80 10.65 -12.83 -8.62
C LEU A 80 11.01 -11.44 -9.18
N ALA A 81 10.15 -10.47 -8.89
CA ALA A 81 10.21 -9.10 -9.35
C ALA A 81 10.72 -8.21 -8.20
N ALA A 82 12.01 -7.88 -8.23
CA ALA A 82 12.64 -7.13 -7.14
C ALA A 82 12.08 -5.71 -6.99
N SER A 83 11.75 -5.05 -8.11
CA SER A 83 11.25 -3.67 -8.12
C SER A 83 9.94 -3.49 -7.34
N PRO A 84 8.84 -4.20 -7.66
CA PRO A 84 7.58 -4.02 -6.92
C PRO A 84 7.70 -4.41 -5.45
N LEU A 85 8.46 -5.46 -5.13
CA LEU A 85 8.72 -5.84 -3.74
C LEU A 85 9.50 -4.77 -2.98
N ALA A 86 10.50 -4.14 -3.60
CA ALA A 86 11.26 -3.05 -3.01
C ALA A 86 10.39 -1.81 -2.75
N ILE A 87 9.46 -1.50 -3.66
CA ILE A 87 8.50 -0.40 -3.48
C ILE A 87 7.58 -0.69 -2.29
N LEU A 88 7.04 -1.90 -2.17
CA LEU A 88 6.22 -2.30 -1.02
C LEU A 88 7.00 -2.21 0.30
N VAL A 89 8.26 -2.66 0.30
CA VAL A 89 9.15 -2.51 1.46
C VAL A 89 9.36 -1.05 1.81
N ALA A 90 9.63 -0.18 0.83
CA ALA A 90 9.83 1.24 1.06
C ALA A 90 8.59 1.89 1.69
N TRP A 91 7.40 1.62 1.16
CA TRP A 91 6.13 2.09 1.74
C TRP A 91 5.92 1.57 3.16
N GLY A 92 6.24 0.30 3.42
CA GLY A 92 6.12 -0.30 4.74
C GLY A 92 7.10 0.28 5.76
N VAL A 93 8.35 0.50 5.37
CA VAL A 93 9.36 1.16 6.21
C VAL A 93 8.93 2.59 6.54
N VAL A 94 8.55 3.38 5.54
CA VAL A 94 8.13 4.78 5.75
C VAL A 94 6.90 4.83 6.66
N GLY A 95 5.87 4.03 6.38
CA GLY A 95 4.67 3.94 7.20
C GLY A 95 4.98 3.55 8.65
N THR A 96 5.84 2.54 8.85
CA THR A 96 6.22 2.06 10.18
C THR A 96 7.02 3.10 10.97
N VAL A 97 7.97 3.77 10.33
CA VAL A 97 8.77 4.83 10.97
C VAL A 97 7.90 6.00 11.37
N LEU A 98 7.00 6.45 10.48
CA LEU A 98 6.08 7.55 10.78
C LEU A 98 5.08 7.15 11.87
N ALA A 99 4.49 5.96 11.79
CA ALA A 99 3.61 5.44 12.83
C ALA A 99 4.35 5.38 14.18
N GLY A 100 5.54 4.80 14.25
CA GLY A 100 6.31 4.74 15.50
C GLY A 100 6.68 6.10 16.09
N ARG A 101 6.75 7.15 15.26
CA ARG A 101 7.08 8.51 15.70
C ARG A 101 5.87 9.32 16.15
N TYR A 102 4.73 9.17 15.47
CA TYR A 102 3.56 10.02 15.66
C TYR A 102 2.38 9.33 16.32
N PHE A 103 2.34 8.01 16.30
CA PHE A 103 1.28 7.25 16.96
C PHE A 103 1.37 7.43 18.46
N ARG A 104 0.26 7.84 19.07
CA ARG A 104 0.10 7.96 20.51
C ARG A 104 -1.02 7.03 20.90
N TRP A 105 -0.73 6.09 21.79
CA TRP A 105 -1.79 5.36 22.47
C TRP A 105 -2.61 6.39 23.25
N GLU A 106 -3.91 6.40 23.00
CA GLU A 106 -4.87 7.19 23.75
C GLU A 106 -4.64 6.93 25.24
N SER A 107 -4.23 7.98 25.96
CA SER A 107 -4.11 8.01 27.41
C SER A 107 -5.46 8.33 28.04
#